data_AF-A0A7Y7BFR8-F1
#
_entry.id   AF-A0A7Y7BFR8-F1
#
_cell.length_a   1.000
_cell.length_b   1.000
_cell.length_c   1.000
_cell.angle_alpha   90.00
_cell.angle_beta   90.00
_cell.angle_gamma   90.00
#
_symmetry.space_group_name_H-M   'P 1'
#
loop_
_entity.id
_entity.type
_entity.pdbx_description
1 polymer ?
#
loop_
_entity_poly.entity_id
_entity_poly.type
_entity_poly.pdbx_seq_one_letter_code
_entity_poly.pdbx_strand_id
1 'polypeptide(L)'
;MQKLIITLCLILLANMSFSQELDPDTYNFWIGKWNAKWVDGQGNAGEGTNHISLITGDKVLHENFQILKGPNAGYLGTSISVFNPNTKVWHQTWMDNQGGNIVFTG
;
A
#
# COMPACT_ATOMS: atom_id res chain seq x y z
N MET A 1 -12.04 29.57 38.41
CA MET A 1 -11.90 28.09 38.35
C MET A 1 -12.60 27.48 37.15
N GLN A 2 -13.89 27.75 36.89
CA GLN A 2 -14.62 27.22 35.71
C GLN A 2 -13.92 27.47 34.35
N LYS A 3 -13.43 28.69 34.11
CA LYS A 3 -12.70 29.02 32.85
C LYS A 3 -11.40 28.21 32.68
N LEU A 4 -10.72 27.86 33.77
CA LEU A 4 -9.48 27.07 33.73
C LEU A 4 -9.77 25.60 33.40
N ILE A 5 -10.88 25.05 33.91
CA ILE A 5 -11.31 23.67 33.66
C ILE A 5 -11.76 23.49 32.20
N ILE A 6 -12.51 24.46 31.65
CA ILE A 6 -12.98 24.41 30.24
C ILE A 6 -11.79 24.47 29.27
N THR A 7 -10.82 25.35 29.52
CA THR A 7 -9.61 25.45 28.67
C THR A 7 -8.76 24.17 28.72
N LEU A 8 -8.64 23.52 29.88
CA LEU A 8 -7.92 22.26 30.03
C LEU A 8 -8.59 21.11 29.25
N CYS A 9 -9.93 21.03 29.27
CA CYS A 9 -10.70 20.05 28.49
C CYS A 9 -10.53 20.21 26.97
N LEU A 10 -10.50 21.46 26.47
CA LEU A 10 -10.32 21.73 25.03
C LEU A 10 -8.93 21.33 24.51
N ILE A 11 -7.89 21.48 25.32
CA ILE A 11 -6.52 21.08 24.97
C ILE A 11 -6.40 19.54 24.97
N LEU A 12 -7.09 18.84 25.86
CA LEU A 12 -7.11 17.37 25.92
C LEU A 12 -7.81 16.73 24.71
N LEU A 13 -8.90 17.33 24.21
CA LEU A 13 -9.63 16.82 23.04
C LEU A 13 -8.90 17.06 21.71
N ALA A 14 -8.09 18.12 21.60
CA ALA A 14 -7.33 18.44 20.40
C ALA A 14 -6.16 17.47 20.11
N ASN A 15 -5.80 16.62 21.07
CA ASN A 15 -4.72 15.63 20.94
C ASN A 15 -5.23 14.20 20.64
N MET A 16 -6.52 14.02 20.36
CA MET A 16 -7.01 12.73 19.87
C MET A 16 -6.62 12.55 18.40
N SER A 17 -5.45 11.95 18.18
CA SER A 17 -5.10 11.40 16.89
C SER A 17 -6.08 10.29 16.54
N PHE A 18 -6.92 10.51 15.52
CA PHE A 18 -7.67 9.43 14.91
C PHE A 18 -6.68 8.55 14.14
N SER A 19 -6.31 7.40 14.71
CA SER A 19 -5.70 6.34 13.93
C SER A 19 -6.79 5.73 13.05
N GLN A 20 -6.55 5.68 11.75
CA GLN A 20 -7.46 5.01 10.83
C GLN A 20 -7.35 3.50 11.07
N GLU A 21 -8.44 2.88 11.53
CA GLU A 21 -8.52 1.43 11.62
C GLU A 21 -8.55 0.87 10.20
N LEU A 22 -7.58 0.02 9.86
CA LEU A 22 -7.55 -0.63 8.55
C LEU A 22 -8.59 -1.76 8.54
N ASP A 23 -9.46 -1.71 7.55
CA ASP A 23 -10.44 -2.75 7.27
C ASP A 23 -9.96 -3.65 6.10
N PRO A 24 -10.64 -4.78 5.83
CA PRO A 24 -10.29 -5.66 4.73
C PRO A 24 -10.40 -5.03 3.33
N ASP A 25 -11.07 -3.90 3.19
CA ASP A 25 -11.33 -3.25 1.90
C ASP A 25 -10.44 -2.02 1.69
N THR A 26 -9.58 -1.69 2.67
CA THR A 26 -8.78 -0.46 2.67
C THR A 26 -7.84 -0.38 1.47
N TYR A 27 -7.42 -1.51 0.90
CA TYR A 27 -6.57 -1.55 -0.29
C TYR A 27 -7.33 -1.86 -1.60
N ASN A 28 -8.66 -1.96 -1.57
CA ASN A 28 -9.45 -2.22 -2.78
C ASN A 28 -9.34 -1.10 -3.83
N PHE A 29 -8.98 0.12 -3.42
CA PHE A 29 -8.75 1.23 -4.36
C PHE A 29 -7.62 0.95 -5.36
N TRP A 30 -6.70 0.03 -5.04
CA TRP A 30 -5.62 -0.38 -5.95
C TRP A 30 -6.08 -1.32 -7.06
N ILE A 31 -7.23 -1.99 -6.91
CA ILE A 31 -7.71 -2.99 -7.86
C ILE A 31 -7.93 -2.35 -9.22
N GLY A 32 -7.30 -2.92 -10.26
CA GLY A 32 -7.42 -2.44 -11.62
C GLY A 32 -6.14 -2.59 -12.43
N LYS A 33 -6.16 -1.98 -13.62
CA LYS A 33 -5.03 -1.95 -14.55
C LYS A 33 -4.46 -0.54 -14.58
N TRP A 34 -3.16 -0.43 -14.38
CA TRP A 34 -2.45 0.83 -14.27
C TRP A 34 -1.37 0.92 -15.35
N ASN A 35 -1.21 2.12 -15.90
CA ASN A 35 -0.05 2.49 -16.73
C ASN A 35 0.78 3.48 -15.92
N ALA A 36 1.98 3.06 -15.51
CA ALA A 36 2.88 3.87 -14.72
C ALA A 36 3.90 4.56 -15.63
N LYS A 37 4.20 5.82 -15.34
CA LYS A 37 5.29 6.59 -15.94
C LYS A 37 6.05 7.31 -14.85
N TRP A 38 7.37 7.32 -14.92
CA TRP A 38 8.23 7.98 -13.94
C TRP A 38 9.51 8.50 -14.56
N VAL A 39 10.23 9.31 -13.80
CA VAL A 39 11.63 9.70 -14.07
C VAL A 39 12.43 9.30 -12.83
N ASP A 40 13.49 8.52 -13.02
CA ASP A 40 14.33 8.07 -11.92
C ASP A 40 15.22 9.20 -11.36
N GLY A 41 15.95 8.93 -10.28
CA GLY A 41 16.84 9.92 -9.65
C GLY A 41 18.02 10.37 -10.53
N GLN A 42 18.26 9.67 -11.65
CA GLN A 42 19.29 9.98 -12.63
C GLN A 42 18.72 10.69 -13.87
N GLY A 43 17.41 10.95 -13.91
CA GLY A 43 16.74 11.64 -15.02
C GLY A 43 16.30 10.71 -16.16
N ASN A 44 16.39 9.39 -16.03
CA ASN A 44 15.92 8.47 -17.06
C ASN A 44 14.40 8.29 -16.96
N ALA A 45 13.71 8.41 -18.08
CA ALA A 45 12.29 8.11 -18.16
C ALA A 45 12.05 6.59 -18.15
N GLY A 46 11.04 6.17 -17.38
CA GLY A 46 10.55 4.80 -17.32
C GLY A 46 9.05 4.70 -17.57
N GLU A 47 8.62 3.56 -18.09
CA GLU A 47 7.20 3.22 -18.25
C GLU A 47 6.97 1.76 -17.84
N GLY A 48 5.81 1.47 -17.26
CA GLY A 48 5.45 0.14 -16.80
C GLY A 48 3.95 -0.06 -16.69
N THR A 49 3.55 -1.29 -16.43
CA THR A 49 2.15 -1.66 -16.20
C THR A 49 2.01 -2.38 -14.88
N ASN A 50 0.86 -2.19 -14.25
CA ASN A 50 0.48 -2.95 -13.07
C ASN A 50 -0.93 -3.51 -13.25
N HIS A 51 -1.16 -4.74 -12.83
CA HIS A 51 -2.48 -5.32 -12.74
C HIS A 51 -2.71 -5.89 -11.36
N ILE A 52 -3.70 -5.33 -10.66
CA ILE A 52 -4.06 -5.72 -9.31
C ILE A 52 -5.47 -6.27 -9.33
N SER A 53 -5.63 -7.48 -8.79
CA SER A 53 -6.91 -8.19 -8.75
C SER A 53 -7.09 -8.93 -7.42
N LEU A 54 -8.33 -9.21 -7.07
CA LEU A 54 -8.62 -10.13 -5.97
C LEU A 54 -8.55 -11.58 -6.45
N ILE A 55 -7.98 -12.44 -5.60
CA ILE A 55 -7.92 -13.89 -5.76
C ILE A 55 -8.39 -14.56 -4.46
N THR A 56 -8.52 -15.89 -4.49
CA THR A 56 -8.84 -16.70 -3.30
C THR A 56 -10.12 -16.24 -2.58
N GLY A 57 -11.25 -16.28 -3.29
CA GLY A 57 -12.56 -15.91 -2.73
C GLY A 57 -12.66 -14.45 -2.32
N ASP A 58 -12.02 -13.56 -3.09
CA ASP A 58 -12.02 -12.12 -2.90
C ASP A 58 -11.41 -11.62 -1.58
N LYS A 59 -10.40 -12.34 -1.07
CA LYS A 59 -9.72 -12.02 0.20
C LYS A 59 -8.24 -11.69 0.08
N VAL A 60 -7.64 -11.97 -1.08
CA VAL A 60 -6.21 -11.79 -1.30
C VAL A 60 -6.02 -10.90 -2.51
N LEU A 61 -5.31 -9.78 -2.33
CA LEU A 61 -4.86 -8.94 -3.43
C LEU A 61 -3.63 -9.56 -4.08
N HIS A 62 -3.64 -9.64 -5.39
CA HIS A 62 -2.53 -10.10 -6.21
C HIS A 62 -2.15 -9.02 -7.19
N GLU A 63 -0.89 -8.61 -7.15
CA GLU A 63 -0.27 -7.61 -8.01
C GLU A 63 0.63 -8.27 -9.05
N ASN A 64 0.62 -7.74 -10.28
CA ASN A 64 1.56 -8.10 -11.35
C ASN A 64 2.11 -6.82 -11.97
N PHE A 65 3.36 -6.50 -11.64
CA PHE A 65 4.06 -5.31 -12.08
C PHE A 65 5.11 -5.65 -13.14
N GLN A 66 5.22 -4.81 -14.16
CA GLN A 66 6.20 -4.95 -15.23
C GLN A 66 6.76 -3.59 -15.62
N ILE A 67 8.09 -3.51 -15.78
CA ILE A 67 8.74 -2.35 -16.41
C ILE A 67 8.87 -2.63 -17.91
N LEU A 68 8.27 -1.76 -18.72
CA LEU A 68 8.25 -1.84 -20.18
C LEU A 68 9.35 -1.00 -20.84
N LYS A 69 9.71 0.14 -20.23
CA LYS A 69 10.74 1.06 -20.76
C LYS A 69 11.63 1.61 -19.66
N GLY A 70 12.83 2.03 -20.06
CA GLY A 70 13.86 2.59 -19.18
C GLY A 70 14.97 1.58 -18.87
N PRO A 71 15.95 1.96 -18.03
CA PRO A 71 17.12 1.14 -17.73
C PRO A 71 16.80 -0.26 -17.18
N ASN A 72 15.65 -0.41 -16.51
CA ASN A 72 15.22 -1.66 -15.88
C ASN A 72 14.11 -2.39 -16.68
N ALA A 73 13.99 -2.13 -17.98
CA ALA A 73 13.00 -2.81 -18.83
C ALA A 73 13.17 -4.33 -18.77
N GLY A 74 12.04 -5.05 -18.67
CA GLY A 74 12.02 -6.50 -18.46
C GLY A 74 12.01 -6.94 -17.00
N TYR A 75 12.07 -6.01 -16.05
CA TYR A 75 11.78 -6.30 -14.64
C TYR A 75 10.32 -6.76 -14.48
N LEU A 76 10.13 -7.84 -13.72
CA LEU A 76 8.84 -8.41 -13.37
C LEU A 76 8.75 -8.54 -11.86
N GLY A 77 7.70 -7.97 -11.27
CA GLY A 77 7.41 -8.05 -9.85
C GLY A 77 5.99 -8.56 -9.60
N THR A 78 5.79 -9.20 -8.47
CA THR A 78 4.46 -9.63 -8.02
C THR A 78 4.37 -9.47 -6.51
N SER A 79 3.16 -9.19 -6.03
CA SER A 79 2.88 -9.19 -4.60
C SER A 79 1.58 -9.90 -4.28
N ILE A 80 1.55 -10.46 -3.07
CA ILE A 80 0.36 -11.05 -2.47
C ILE A 80 0.10 -10.33 -1.15
N SER A 81 -1.09 -9.75 -1.01
CA SER A 81 -1.49 -9.01 0.18
C SER A 81 -2.79 -9.57 0.76
N VAL A 82 -2.83 -9.75 2.08
CA VAL A 82 -3.98 -10.30 2.80
C VAL A 82 -4.20 -9.58 4.11
N PHE A 83 -5.46 -9.28 4.42
CA PHE A 83 -5.85 -8.75 5.71
C PHE A 83 -6.08 -9.88 6.73
N ASN A 84 -5.44 -9.80 7.89
CA ASN A 84 -5.70 -10.70 9.00
C ASN A 84 -6.77 -10.10 9.94
N PRO A 85 -7.99 -10.66 9.99
CA PRO A 85 -9.08 -10.09 10.79
C PRO A 85 -8.87 -10.22 12.30
N ASN A 86 -8.01 -11.14 12.76
CA ASN A 86 -7.74 -11.33 14.19
C ASN A 86 -6.80 -10.25 14.72
N THR A 87 -5.77 -9.91 13.94
CA THR A 87 -4.76 -8.89 14.31
C THR A 87 -5.09 -7.51 13.76
N LYS A 88 -6.02 -7.41 12.80
CA LYS A 88 -6.37 -6.19 12.05
C LYS A 88 -5.17 -5.56 11.34
N VAL A 89 -4.34 -6.41 10.74
CA VAL A 89 -3.09 -6.01 10.06
C VAL A 89 -3.08 -6.57 8.64
N TRP A 90 -2.62 -5.77 7.69
CA TRP A 90 -2.29 -6.28 6.36
C TRP A 90 -0.91 -6.90 6.36
N HIS A 91 -0.81 -8.06 5.72
CA HIS A 91 0.45 -8.71 5.41
C HIS A 91 0.63 -8.68 3.90
N GLN A 92 1.81 -8.29 3.45
CA GLN A 92 2.17 -8.34 2.03
C GLN A 92 3.52 -9.03 1.87
N THR A 93 3.64 -9.83 0.81
CA THR A 93 4.93 -10.36 0.36
C THR A 93 5.12 -9.98 -1.11
N TRP A 94 6.26 -9.37 -1.42
CA TRP A 94 6.70 -9.02 -2.76
C TRP A 94 7.79 -9.99 -3.23
N MET A 95 7.76 -10.36 -4.50
CA MET A 95 8.81 -11.12 -5.18
C MET A 95 9.07 -10.57 -6.58
N ASP A 96 10.29 -10.76 -7.09
CA ASP A 96 10.63 -10.35 -8.46
C ASP A 96 11.56 -11.31 -9.20
N ASN A 97 11.67 -11.09 -10.52
CA ASN A 97 12.51 -11.90 -11.41
C ASN A 97 14.02 -11.65 -11.28
N GLN A 98 14.45 -10.80 -10.34
CA GLN A 98 15.85 -10.62 -9.96
C GLN A 98 16.19 -11.34 -8.65
N GLY A 99 15.23 -12.10 -8.09
CA GLY A 99 15.40 -12.83 -6.83
C GLY A 99 15.12 -11.98 -5.58
N GLY A 100 14.56 -10.77 -5.74
CA GLY A 100 14.09 -9.95 -4.64
C GLY A 100 12.93 -10.60 -3.90
N ASN A 101 12.93 -10.46 -2.57
CA ASN A 101 11.87 -10.91 -1.69
C ASN A 101 11.75 -9.92 -0.52
N ILE A 102 10.57 -9.34 -0.33
CA ILE A 102 10.32 -8.36 0.73
C ILE A 102 9.00 -8.70 1.43
N VAL A 103 9.01 -8.70 2.76
CA VAL A 103 7.84 -8.92 3.59
C VAL A 103 7.46 -7.62 4.28
N PHE A 104 6.19 -7.21 4.14
CA PHE A 104 5.63 -6.02 4.75
C PHE A 104 4.48 -6.37 5.69
N THR A 105 4.33 -5.55 6.72
CA THR A 105 3.15 -5.52 7.60
C THR A 105 2.75 -4.08 7.82
N GLY A 106 1.46 -3.78 7.86
CA GLY A 106 0.99 -2.45 8.20
C GLY A 106 -0.45 -2.20 7.82
#